data_AF-A0A6L7A146-F1
#
_entry.id   AF-A0A6L7A146-F1
#
_cell.length_a   1.000
_cell.length_b   1.000
_cell.length_c   1.000
_cell.angle_alpha   90.00
_cell.angle_beta   90.00
_cell.angle_gamma   90.00
#
_symmetry.space_group_name_H-M   'P 1'
#
loop_
_entity.id
_entity.type
_entity.pdbx_description
1 polymer ?
#
loop_
_entity_poly.entity_id
_entity_poly.type
_entity_poly.pdbx_seq_one_letter_code
_entity_poly.pdbx_strand_id
1 'polypeptide(L)'
;HDLSRSHTRIGVGAEYWRDYLKLSANGYIRASGWKKSPDIEDYQERPANGWDIRAEGYLPAWPQLGASLMYEQYYGDEVGLFGKDKRQKDPHAISAEVTYTPVPLLTLSAGHKQGKSGENDTRFGLEVNYRIGEPLEKQLDTDSIRERRVLAGSRYDLVERNNNIVLEYRKSEVIRIALPERIEGKGGQTLSLGLVVSKATHGLKNVQWEAPSLLAEGGKITGQGSQWQVTLPAYRPGKDNYYAISAVAYDNKGNTSKRVQTEVVITGAGMSADRTALTLDGQSRIQMLANGNEQRPLVLSLRDAEGQPVTGMKDQIKTELTFKPAGNIVTRTLKATKSQAKPTLGEFTETEAGVYQSVFTTGTQSGEATITVSVDGMSKTVTAELRATMMDVANSTLSANEPSGDVVADGQQAYTLTLTAVDSEGNPVTGEASRLRFVPQDTNGVTVGAISEIKPGVYSATVSSTRAGNVVVRAFSEQYQLGTLQQTLKFVAGPLDAAHSSITLNPDKPVVGGTVTAIWTAKDANDNPVTGLNPDAPSLSGAAAVGSTASGWTDNGDGTWTAQISLGTTAGEL
;
A
#
# COMPACT_ATOMS: atom_id res chain seq x y z
N HIS A 1 23.88 -52.22 43.11
CA HIS A 1 24.27 -50.96 42.46
C HIS A 1 25.35 -51.30 41.44
N ASP A 2 25.28 -50.76 40.22
CA ASP A 2 26.32 -50.93 39.21
C ASP A 2 27.32 -49.76 39.31
N LEU A 3 28.53 -50.05 39.78
CA LEU A 3 29.60 -49.06 39.95
C LEU A 3 30.18 -48.59 38.61
N SER A 4 30.16 -49.43 37.57
CA SER A 4 30.76 -49.12 36.27
C SER A 4 29.97 -48.05 35.51
N ARG A 5 28.63 -48.10 35.61
CA ARG A 5 27.71 -47.16 34.95
C ARG A 5 26.98 -46.25 35.94
N SER A 6 27.28 -46.38 37.23
CA SER A 6 26.67 -45.63 38.33
C SER A 6 25.13 -45.73 38.36
N HIS A 7 24.58 -46.91 38.05
CA HIS A 7 23.14 -47.15 38.03
C HIS A 7 22.65 -47.84 39.31
N THR A 8 21.51 -47.36 39.83
CA THR A 8 20.92 -47.88 41.06
C THR A 8 19.57 -48.51 40.78
N ARG A 9 19.37 -49.72 41.31
CA ARG A 9 18.13 -50.49 41.23
C ARG A 9 17.81 -51.04 42.61
N ILE A 10 16.53 -51.03 42.96
CA ILE A 10 15.96 -51.67 44.14
C ILE A 10 15.32 -52.98 43.68
N GLY A 11 15.57 -54.06 44.42
CA GLY A 11 14.96 -55.37 44.20
C GLY A 11 14.10 -55.76 45.40
N VAL A 12 12.93 -56.33 45.15
CA VAL A 12 12.06 -56.93 46.18
C VAL A 12 11.73 -58.34 45.71
N GLY A 13 11.92 -59.34 46.58
CA GLY A 13 11.74 -60.75 46.23
C GLY A 13 10.88 -61.49 47.25
N ALA A 14 10.21 -62.54 46.78
CA ALA A 14 9.49 -63.50 47.60
C ALA A 14 9.93 -64.92 47.21
N GLU A 15 10.07 -65.79 48.20
CA GLU A 15 10.57 -67.16 48.03
C GLU A 15 9.62 -68.16 48.70
N TYR A 16 9.46 -69.32 48.07
CA TYR A 16 8.71 -70.45 48.60
C TYR A 16 9.46 -71.75 48.31
N TRP A 17 9.95 -72.40 49.37
CA TRP A 17 10.81 -73.58 49.26
C TRP A 17 10.15 -74.82 49.89
N ARG A 18 10.40 -75.98 49.30
CA ARG A 18 10.12 -77.32 49.83
C ARG A 18 11.29 -78.24 49.50
N ASP A 19 11.27 -79.45 50.04
CA ASP A 19 12.25 -80.47 49.63
C ASP A 19 12.23 -80.62 48.11
N TYR A 20 13.41 -80.50 47.51
CA TYR A 20 13.66 -80.61 46.07
C TYR A 20 13.00 -79.54 45.18
N LEU A 21 12.41 -78.48 45.73
CA LEU A 21 11.74 -77.43 44.94
C LEU A 21 11.93 -76.04 45.56
N LYS A 22 12.37 -75.08 44.74
CA LYS A 22 12.41 -73.66 45.07
C LYS A 22 11.62 -72.86 44.05
N LEU A 23 10.73 -71.99 44.53
CA LEU A 23 10.05 -70.99 43.72
C LEU A 23 10.47 -69.61 44.21
N SER A 24 10.79 -68.70 43.29
CA SER A 24 11.05 -67.30 43.61
C SER A 24 10.35 -66.37 42.62
N ALA A 25 10.00 -65.18 43.12
CA ALA A 25 9.48 -64.10 42.31
C ALA A 25 10.20 -62.80 42.72
N ASN A 26 10.77 -62.10 41.75
CA ASN A 26 11.56 -60.89 41.98
C ASN A 26 10.99 -59.70 41.19
N GLY A 27 10.86 -58.55 41.84
CA GLY A 27 10.54 -57.27 41.21
C GLY A 27 11.75 -56.33 41.22
N TYR A 28 11.96 -55.64 40.10
CA TYR A 28 13.08 -54.74 39.87
C TYR A 28 12.60 -53.33 39.56
N ILE A 29 12.98 -52.38 40.43
CA ILE A 29 12.54 -50.99 40.34
C ILE A 29 13.77 -50.08 40.20
N ARG A 30 13.78 -49.23 39.17
CA ARG A 30 14.83 -48.23 38.97
C ARG A 30 14.88 -47.23 40.14
N ALA A 31 16.08 -46.87 40.55
CA ALA A 31 16.33 -45.81 41.54
C ALA A 31 17.25 -44.69 41.00
N SER A 32 17.80 -44.84 39.79
CA SER A 32 18.51 -43.79 39.06
C SER A 32 17.81 -43.42 37.74
N GLY A 33 17.91 -42.15 37.35
CA GLY A 33 17.36 -41.62 36.10
C GLY A 33 18.27 -41.82 34.90
N TRP A 34 17.90 -41.19 33.78
CA TRP A 34 18.67 -41.18 32.53
C TRP A 34 20.05 -40.54 32.69
N LYS A 35 21.08 -41.22 32.23
CA LYS A 35 22.47 -40.74 32.21
C LYS A 35 23.07 -40.96 30.82
N LYS A 36 24.11 -40.22 30.45
CA LYS A 36 24.83 -40.46 29.18
C LYS A 36 25.37 -41.90 29.18
N SER A 37 25.11 -42.64 28.10
CA SER A 37 25.66 -43.99 27.96
C SER A 37 27.16 -43.90 27.65
N PRO A 38 28.02 -44.63 28.38
CA PRO A 38 29.43 -44.80 28.00
C PRO A 38 29.59 -45.78 26.84
N ASP A 39 28.57 -46.59 26.58
CA ASP A 39 28.61 -47.77 25.71
C ASP A 39 28.04 -47.54 24.31
N ILE A 40 27.18 -46.53 24.16
CA ILE A 40 26.47 -46.19 22.92
C ILE A 40 26.55 -44.67 22.71
N GLU A 41 27.17 -44.25 21.62
CA GLU A 41 27.28 -42.84 21.25
C GLU A 41 25.88 -42.23 21.03
N ASP A 42 25.68 -41.00 21.47
CA ASP A 42 24.41 -40.26 21.36
C ASP A 42 23.22 -40.92 22.06
N TYR A 43 23.43 -41.82 23.01
CA TYR A 43 22.36 -42.40 23.81
C TYR A 43 22.47 -42.06 25.29
N GLN A 44 21.32 -42.08 25.94
CA GLN A 44 21.21 -42.13 27.38
C GLN A 44 20.76 -43.53 27.81
N GLU A 45 21.12 -43.94 29.01
CA GLU A 45 20.76 -45.21 29.62
C GLU A 45 20.26 -45.04 31.05
N ARG A 46 19.42 -45.96 31.51
CA ARG A 46 18.95 -46.09 32.89
C ARG A 46 18.54 -47.54 33.18
N PRO A 47 18.36 -47.96 34.45
CA PRO A 47 17.76 -49.25 34.76
C PRO A 47 16.35 -49.39 34.19
N ALA A 48 16.08 -50.51 33.52
CA ALA A 48 14.74 -50.91 33.14
C ALA A 48 14.00 -51.46 34.37
N ASN A 49 12.72 -51.13 34.49
CA ASN A 49 11.86 -51.82 35.45
C ASN A 49 11.49 -53.19 34.89
N GLY A 50 11.35 -54.18 35.76
CA GLY A 50 10.96 -55.51 35.33
C GLY A 50 10.71 -56.45 36.50
N TRP A 51 10.49 -57.71 36.18
CA TRP A 51 10.29 -58.76 37.16
C TRP A 51 10.66 -60.11 36.56
N ASP A 52 10.94 -61.08 37.42
CA ASP A 52 11.11 -62.49 37.05
C ASP A 52 10.36 -63.42 38.00
N ILE A 53 10.06 -64.61 37.49
CA ILE A 53 9.57 -65.76 38.27
C ILE A 53 10.45 -66.95 37.89
N ARG A 54 10.95 -67.66 38.90
CA ARG A 54 11.81 -68.83 38.73
C ARG A 54 11.25 -70.02 39.49
N ALA A 55 11.31 -71.19 38.85
CA ALA A 55 11.12 -72.49 39.48
C ALA A 55 12.38 -73.31 39.29
N GLU A 56 12.94 -73.82 40.37
CA GLU A 56 14.10 -74.72 40.37
C GLU A 56 13.73 -76.00 41.10
N GLY A 57 14.00 -77.15 40.49
CA GLY A 57 13.69 -78.45 41.07
C GLY A 57 14.81 -79.47 40.86
N TYR A 58 14.86 -80.46 41.74
CA TYR A 58 15.83 -81.54 41.71
C TYR A 58 15.13 -82.90 41.70
N LEU A 59 15.66 -83.90 41.01
CA LEU A 59 15.03 -85.23 41.00
C LEU A 59 15.26 -85.94 42.34
N PRO A 60 14.22 -86.34 43.10
CA PRO A 60 14.42 -86.99 44.40
C PRO A 60 15.19 -88.33 44.31
N ALA A 61 14.96 -89.06 43.22
CA ALA A 61 15.69 -90.29 42.93
C ALA A 61 17.15 -90.04 42.51
N TRP A 62 17.44 -88.86 41.93
CA TRP A 62 18.76 -88.46 41.40
C TRP A 62 19.07 -87.01 41.81
N PRO A 63 19.40 -86.74 43.09
CA PRO A 63 19.50 -85.37 43.65
C PRO A 63 20.61 -84.50 43.05
N GLN A 64 21.52 -85.14 42.31
CA GLN A 64 22.58 -84.51 41.53
C GLN A 64 22.04 -83.77 40.31
N LEU A 65 20.89 -84.19 39.77
CA LEU A 65 20.29 -83.58 38.59
C LEU A 65 19.19 -82.58 38.98
N GLY A 66 19.33 -81.36 38.50
CA GLY A 66 18.37 -80.28 38.68
C GLY A 66 17.95 -79.67 37.35
N ALA A 67 16.78 -79.03 37.35
CA ALA A 67 16.27 -78.23 36.25
C ALA A 67 15.69 -76.94 36.81
N SER A 68 15.90 -75.84 36.09
CA SER A 68 15.25 -74.57 36.39
C SER A 68 14.56 -73.98 35.16
N LEU A 69 13.45 -73.31 35.41
CA LEU A 69 12.69 -72.55 34.44
C LEU A 69 12.49 -71.14 34.98
N MET A 70 12.85 -70.13 34.19
CA MET A 70 12.67 -68.73 34.54
C MET A 70 11.90 -68.00 33.44
N TYR A 71 10.95 -67.16 33.83
CA TYR A 71 10.33 -66.16 32.97
C TYR A 71 10.71 -64.76 33.48
N GLU A 72 11.16 -63.88 32.61
CA GLU A 72 11.46 -62.48 32.93
C GLU A 72 10.83 -61.51 31.93
N GLN A 73 10.37 -60.36 32.41
CA GLN A 73 9.76 -59.28 31.61
C GLN A 73 10.29 -57.93 32.08
N TYR A 74 10.67 -57.08 31.13
CA TYR A 74 11.12 -55.71 31.38
C TYR A 74 10.31 -54.71 30.54
N TYR A 75 10.28 -53.45 30.98
CA TYR A 75 9.47 -52.39 30.39
C TYR A 75 10.32 -51.18 29.97
N GLY A 76 10.07 -50.67 28.77
CA GLY A 76 10.79 -49.54 28.17
C GLY A 76 10.80 -49.59 26.63
N ASP A 77 11.15 -48.46 26.00
CA ASP A 77 11.16 -48.33 24.52
C ASP A 77 12.30 -49.09 23.85
N GLU A 78 13.51 -48.98 24.41
CA GLU A 78 14.70 -49.70 23.94
C GLU A 78 15.41 -50.41 25.10
N VAL A 79 14.90 -51.57 25.52
CA VAL A 79 15.47 -52.36 26.62
C VAL A 79 16.45 -53.40 26.11
N GLY A 80 17.66 -53.44 26.68
CA GLY A 80 18.74 -54.37 26.29
C GLY A 80 18.73 -55.69 27.06
N LEU A 81 17.64 -56.47 27.00
CA LEU A 81 17.52 -57.76 27.72
C LEU A 81 18.53 -58.82 27.23
N PHE A 82 18.89 -58.78 25.95
CA PHE A 82 19.87 -59.65 25.30
C PHE A 82 21.19 -58.92 24.98
N GLY A 83 21.42 -57.78 25.64
CA GLY A 83 22.60 -56.94 25.42
C GLY A 83 22.26 -55.61 24.76
N LYS A 84 23.26 -54.71 24.75
CA LYS A 84 23.09 -53.32 24.34
C LYS A 84 22.77 -53.16 22.85
N ASP A 85 23.15 -54.10 22.00
CA ASP A 85 22.93 -54.02 20.54
C ASP A 85 21.59 -54.63 20.10
N LYS A 86 20.92 -55.37 20.99
CA LYS A 86 19.68 -56.13 20.76
C LYS A 86 18.53 -55.55 21.56
N ARG A 87 18.30 -54.24 21.41
CA ARG A 87 17.33 -53.48 22.20
C ARG A 87 15.92 -53.67 21.66
N GLN A 88 14.96 -53.83 22.57
CA GLN A 88 13.59 -54.18 22.22
C GLN A 88 12.57 -53.40 23.05
N LYS A 89 11.38 -53.18 22.47
CA LYS A 89 10.22 -52.63 23.18
C LYS A 89 9.59 -53.70 24.07
N ASP A 90 9.56 -53.41 25.37
CA ASP A 90 8.98 -54.25 26.44
C ASP A 90 9.32 -55.76 26.29
N PRO A 91 10.61 -56.16 26.37
CA PRO A 91 11.03 -57.53 26.09
C PRO A 91 10.74 -58.50 27.24
N HIS A 92 10.54 -59.75 26.87
CA HIS A 92 10.50 -60.89 27.77
C HIS A 92 11.43 -62.01 27.30
N ALA A 93 11.75 -62.91 28.24
CA ALA A 93 12.46 -64.13 27.93
C ALA A 93 12.04 -65.29 28.84
N ILE A 94 12.13 -66.51 28.28
CA ILE A 94 12.03 -67.78 29.00
C ILE A 94 13.43 -68.40 28.99
N SER A 95 13.91 -68.83 30.15
CA SER A 95 15.17 -69.56 30.28
C SER A 95 14.91 -70.94 30.86
N ALA A 96 15.46 -71.97 30.23
CA ALA A 96 15.49 -73.33 30.75
C ALA A 96 16.95 -73.74 30.99
N GLU A 97 17.25 -74.25 32.17
CA GLU A 97 18.60 -74.65 32.57
C GLU A 97 18.60 -76.02 33.22
N VAL A 98 19.56 -76.86 32.85
CA VAL A 98 19.81 -78.16 33.46
C VAL A 98 21.11 -78.09 34.23
N THR A 99 21.10 -78.56 35.46
CA THR A 99 22.26 -78.54 36.36
C THR A 99 22.64 -79.94 36.78
N TYR A 100 23.94 -80.25 36.82
CA TYR A 100 24.49 -81.48 37.37
C TYR A 100 25.51 -81.16 38.46
N THR A 101 25.19 -81.55 39.70
CA THR A 101 26.03 -81.37 40.88
C THR A 101 26.59 -82.74 41.28
N PRO A 102 27.80 -83.15 40.84
CA PRO A 102 28.37 -84.46 41.21
C PRO A 102 28.80 -84.54 42.67
N VAL A 103 29.24 -83.42 43.23
CA VAL A 103 29.59 -83.26 44.64
C VAL A 103 29.06 -81.91 45.12
N PRO A 104 28.74 -81.73 46.41
CA PRO A 104 28.16 -80.49 46.90
C PRO A 104 28.99 -79.23 46.58
N LEU A 105 30.31 -79.33 46.50
CA LEU A 105 31.21 -78.24 46.15
C LEU A 105 31.09 -77.76 44.70
N LEU A 106 30.60 -78.58 43.76
CA LEU A 106 30.70 -78.32 42.32
C LEU A 106 29.35 -78.54 41.62
N THR A 107 28.91 -77.55 40.85
CA THR A 107 27.74 -77.65 39.95
C THR A 107 28.15 -77.27 38.52
N LEU A 108 27.78 -78.11 37.57
CA LEU A 108 27.84 -77.84 36.13
C LEU A 108 26.46 -77.43 35.65
N SER A 109 26.37 -76.45 34.75
CA SER A 109 25.08 -76.06 34.17
C SER A 109 25.13 -75.83 32.66
N ALA A 110 24.00 -76.11 32.01
CA ALA A 110 23.75 -75.81 30.61
C ALA A 110 22.36 -75.19 30.50
N GLY A 111 22.29 -73.95 30.04
CA GLY A 111 21.06 -73.18 29.94
C GLY A 111 20.83 -72.58 28.57
N HIS A 112 19.56 -72.47 28.19
CA HIS A 112 19.13 -71.79 26.98
C HIS A 112 18.05 -70.78 27.32
N LYS A 113 18.27 -69.52 26.91
CA LYS A 113 17.35 -68.40 27.06
C LYS A 113 16.81 -68.02 25.69
N GLN A 114 15.48 -67.98 25.56
CA GLN A 114 14.76 -67.59 24.36
C GLN A 114 13.88 -66.38 24.68
N GLY A 115 13.89 -65.36 23.84
CA GLY A 115 13.09 -64.16 24.00
C GLY A 115 12.37 -63.72 22.75
N LYS A 116 11.82 -62.50 22.83
CA LYS A 116 11.07 -61.85 21.77
C LYS A 116 11.89 -61.70 20.48
N SER A 117 11.22 -61.72 19.34
CA SER A 117 11.82 -61.54 18.00
C SER A 117 12.96 -62.51 17.67
N GLY A 118 12.91 -63.74 18.19
CA GLY A 118 13.89 -64.78 17.88
C GLY A 118 15.22 -64.65 18.62
N GLU A 119 15.36 -63.68 19.53
CA GLU A 119 16.58 -63.52 20.32
C GLU A 119 16.82 -64.72 21.24
N ASN A 120 18.04 -65.23 21.26
CA ASN A 120 18.42 -66.34 22.10
C ASN A 120 19.86 -66.24 22.63
N ASP A 121 20.14 -66.99 23.68
CA ASP A 121 21.44 -67.07 24.33
C ASP A 121 21.62 -68.46 24.97
N THR A 122 22.74 -69.13 24.69
CA THR A 122 23.08 -70.45 25.25
C THR A 122 24.30 -70.30 26.14
N ARG A 123 24.19 -70.74 27.39
CA ARG A 123 25.21 -70.56 28.41
C ARG A 123 25.62 -71.88 29.02
N PHE A 124 26.92 -72.03 29.26
CA PHE A 124 27.50 -73.13 30.02
C PHE A 124 28.15 -72.56 31.28
N GLY A 125 27.83 -73.14 32.43
CA GLY A 125 28.25 -72.65 33.74
C GLY A 125 29.05 -73.69 34.52
N LEU A 126 29.99 -73.19 35.32
CA LEU A 126 30.70 -73.93 36.36
C LEU A 126 30.60 -73.11 37.65
N GLU A 127 29.99 -73.68 38.67
CA GLU A 127 29.76 -73.04 39.96
C GLU A 127 30.45 -73.82 41.07
N VAL A 128 31.17 -73.11 41.95
CA VAL A 128 31.86 -73.66 43.11
C VAL A 128 31.19 -73.15 44.39
N ASN A 129 30.56 -74.05 45.14
CA ASN A 129 29.79 -73.76 46.34
C ASN A 129 30.49 -74.22 47.61
N TYR A 130 31.28 -73.33 48.22
CA TYR A 130 31.99 -73.62 49.46
C TYR A 130 31.18 -73.21 50.70
N ARG A 131 30.83 -74.17 51.56
CA ARG A 131 30.19 -73.92 52.87
C ARG A 131 31.22 -73.80 53.98
N ILE A 132 31.28 -72.62 54.59
CA ILE A 132 32.12 -72.38 55.77
C ILE A 132 31.55 -73.15 56.96
N GLY A 133 32.40 -73.91 57.66
CA GLY A 133 32.02 -74.69 58.84
C GLY A 133 31.59 -76.14 58.56
N GLU A 134 31.50 -76.55 57.30
CA GLU A 134 31.28 -77.95 56.90
C GLU A 134 32.62 -78.60 56.50
N PRO A 135 32.98 -79.79 57.02
CA PRO A 135 34.22 -80.47 56.65
C PRO A 135 34.34 -80.65 55.13
N LEU A 136 35.52 -80.45 54.57
CA LEU A 136 35.74 -80.56 53.12
C LEU A 136 35.32 -81.94 52.58
N GLU A 137 35.55 -83.00 53.36
CA GLU A 137 35.12 -84.37 53.06
C GLU A 137 33.61 -84.43 52.76
N LYS A 138 32.78 -83.76 53.57
CA LYS A 138 31.33 -83.70 53.38
C LYS A 138 30.92 -82.87 52.15
N GLN A 139 31.76 -81.92 51.74
CA GLN A 139 31.52 -81.09 50.54
C GLN A 139 31.99 -81.77 49.24
N LEU A 140 32.82 -82.80 49.35
CA LEU A 140 33.27 -83.66 48.25
C LEU A 140 32.55 -85.01 48.22
N ASP A 141 31.74 -85.30 49.23
CA ASP A 141 30.94 -86.51 49.32
C ASP A 141 29.66 -86.39 48.49
N THR A 142 29.47 -87.35 47.59
CA THR A 142 28.30 -87.42 46.70
C THR A 142 26.99 -87.67 47.47
N ASP A 143 27.04 -88.42 48.57
CA ASP A 143 25.83 -88.78 49.34
C ASP A 143 25.26 -87.58 50.10
N SER A 144 26.12 -86.62 50.46
CA SER A 144 25.78 -85.37 51.13
C SER A 144 24.91 -84.42 50.27
N ILE A 145 24.74 -84.68 48.98
CA ILE A 145 23.88 -83.87 48.10
C ILE A 145 22.42 -83.98 48.50
N ARG A 146 21.98 -85.18 48.92
CA ARG A 146 20.58 -85.39 49.31
C ARG A 146 20.20 -84.49 50.48
N GLU A 147 21.11 -84.33 51.45
CA GLU A 147 20.94 -83.42 52.58
C GLU A 147 20.88 -81.95 52.14
N ARG A 148 21.50 -81.56 51.02
CA ARG A 148 21.43 -80.18 50.50
C ARG A 148 20.12 -79.85 49.78
N ARG A 149 19.45 -80.84 49.20
CA ARG A 149 18.20 -80.61 48.45
C ARG A 149 16.94 -80.54 49.32
N VAL A 150 17.03 -80.92 50.60
CA VAL A 150 15.94 -80.75 51.56
C VAL A 150 15.91 -79.32 52.13
N LEU A 151 14.76 -78.90 52.67
CA LEU A 151 14.54 -77.54 53.16
C LEU A 151 15.54 -77.13 54.24
N ALA A 152 15.83 -78.03 55.19
CA ALA A 152 16.80 -77.77 56.26
C ALA A 152 18.22 -77.56 55.69
N GLY A 153 18.53 -78.25 54.60
CA GLY A 153 19.81 -78.18 53.92
C GLY A 153 19.98 -76.92 53.09
N SER A 154 18.94 -76.49 52.38
CA SER A 154 18.96 -75.35 51.45
C SER A 154 18.79 -73.98 52.11
N ARG A 155 18.51 -73.92 53.43
CA ARG A 155 18.27 -72.66 54.19
C ARG A 155 19.36 -71.60 54.11
N TYR A 156 20.56 -71.96 53.66
CA TYR A 156 21.72 -71.07 53.52
C TYR A 156 22.09 -70.78 52.06
N ASP A 157 21.26 -71.23 51.13
CA ASP A 157 21.48 -70.96 49.72
C ASP A 157 21.27 -69.47 49.44
N LEU A 158 21.94 -68.96 48.42
CA LEU A 158 21.81 -67.56 48.02
C LEU A 158 20.40 -67.29 47.50
N VAL A 159 19.96 -66.03 47.65
CA VAL A 159 18.67 -65.57 47.10
C VAL A 159 18.69 -65.67 45.58
N GLU A 160 17.70 -66.35 45.03
CA GLU A 160 17.58 -66.58 43.59
C GLU A 160 17.00 -65.35 42.88
N ARG A 161 17.88 -64.57 42.23
CA ARG A 161 17.52 -63.35 41.51
C ARG A 161 18.50 -63.03 40.38
N ASN A 162 18.07 -62.21 39.41
CA ASN A 162 18.95 -61.63 38.40
C ASN A 162 19.79 -60.48 39.00
N ASN A 163 21.06 -60.75 39.32
CA ASN A 163 21.97 -59.76 39.88
C ASN A 163 22.46 -58.71 38.85
N ASN A 164 22.24 -58.93 37.55
CA ASN A 164 22.57 -57.97 36.50
C ASN A 164 21.47 -56.91 36.36
N ILE A 165 21.87 -55.65 36.24
CA ILE A 165 20.94 -54.53 35.99
C ILE A 165 20.69 -54.45 34.48
N VAL A 166 19.50 -54.87 34.06
CA VAL A 166 19.03 -54.67 32.67
C VAL A 166 18.79 -53.17 32.45
N LEU A 167 19.32 -52.63 31.36
CA LEU A 167 19.26 -51.21 31.02
C LEU A 167 18.25 -50.95 29.90
N GLU A 168 17.61 -49.79 29.99
CA GLU A 168 16.81 -49.15 28.94
C GLU A 168 17.62 -47.99 28.36
N TYR A 169 17.52 -47.78 27.06
CA TYR A 169 18.23 -46.76 26.30
C TYR A 169 17.25 -45.78 25.65
N ARG A 170 17.72 -44.55 25.37
CA ARG A 170 17.01 -43.60 24.51
C ARG A 170 18.00 -42.72 23.75
N LYS A 171 17.67 -42.39 22.50
CA LYS A 171 18.49 -41.46 21.71
C LYS A 171 18.52 -40.08 22.36
N SER A 172 19.70 -39.51 22.48
CA SER A 172 19.93 -38.15 22.95
C SER A 172 19.54 -37.16 21.88
N GLU A 173 18.96 -36.03 22.30
CA GLU A 173 18.79 -34.92 21.39
C GLU A 173 20.15 -34.23 21.19
N VAL A 174 20.70 -34.34 19.98
CA VAL A 174 22.04 -33.86 19.63
C VAL A 174 22.03 -32.59 18.79
N ILE A 175 20.89 -32.24 18.20
CA ILE A 175 20.69 -31.01 17.46
C ILE A 175 19.31 -30.43 17.79
N ARG A 176 19.26 -29.12 18.08
CA ARG A 176 18.03 -28.40 18.43
C ARG A 176 18.06 -26.99 17.87
N ILE A 177 17.06 -26.64 17.07
CA ILE A 177 16.84 -25.31 16.51
C ILE A 177 15.54 -24.69 17.03
N ALA A 178 15.41 -23.38 16.89
CA ALA A 178 14.20 -22.60 17.17
C ALA A 178 14.03 -21.48 16.14
N LEU A 179 12.78 -21.07 15.94
CA LEU A 179 12.37 -19.93 15.12
C LEU A 179 11.46 -19.01 15.96
N PRO A 180 11.37 -17.71 15.64
CA PRO A 180 10.33 -16.85 16.19
C PRO A 180 8.94 -17.36 15.79
N GLU A 181 7.92 -17.10 16.61
CA GLU A 181 6.54 -17.51 16.27
C GLU A 181 6.03 -16.80 15.02
N ARG A 182 6.37 -15.51 14.85
CA ARG A 182 5.87 -14.66 13.78
C ARG A 182 6.91 -13.66 13.29
N ILE A 183 6.93 -13.40 11.99
CA ILE A 183 7.73 -12.38 11.32
C ILE A 183 6.77 -11.53 10.49
N GLU A 184 6.84 -10.21 10.67
CA GLU A 184 5.99 -9.27 9.94
C GLU A 184 6.84 -8.34 9.08
N GLY A 185 6.35 -8.03 7.87
CA GLY A 185 7.00 -7.08 6.98
C GLY A 185 6.07 -6.59 5.89
N LYS A 186 6.60 -5.78 4.99
CA LYS A 186 5.91 -5.30 3.78
C LYS A 186 6.36 -6.12 2.56
N GLY A 187 5.53 -6.20 1.52
CA GLY A 187 5.84 -6.95 0.31
C GLY A 187 7.17 -6.49 -0.31
N GLY A 188 7.95 -7.42 -0.84
CA GLY A 188 9.28 -7.15 -1.39
C GLY A 188 10.42 -7.07 -0.36
N GLN A 189 10.12 -6.81 0.92
CA GLN A 189 11.15 -6.72 1.96
C GLN A 189 11.87 -8.05 2.17
N THR A 190 13.16 -7.98 2.52
CA THR A 190 13.94 -9.13 2.95
C THR A 190 14.20 -9.07 4.45
N LEU A 191 13.72 -10.07 5.19
CA LEU A 191 13.79 -10.14 6.66
C LEU A 191 14.59 -11.34 7.12
N SER A 192 15.22 -11.24 8.29
CA SER A 192 15.87 -12.40 8.93
C SER A 192 14.82 -13.40 9.41
N LEU A 193 15.07 -14.69 9.18
CA LEU A 193 14.24 -15.79 9.68
C LEU A 193 14.48 -16.09 11.17
N GLY A 194 15.46 -15.42 11.80
CA GLY A 194 15.68 -15.53 13.25
C GLY A 194 16.06 -16.94 13.72
N LEU A 195 16.72 -17.74 12.88
CA LEU A 195 17.10 -19.11 13.21
C LEU A 195 18.10 -19.16 14.37
N VAL A 196 17.71 -19.82 15.47
CA VAL A 196 18.58 -20.05 16.63
C VAL A 196 18.96 -21.52 16.72
N VAL A 197 20.27 -21.82 16.73
CA VAL A 197 20.80 -23.17 16.94
C VAL A 197 21.20 -23.33 18.40
N SER A 198 20.25 -23.78 19.23
CA SER A 198 20.44 -23.91 20.68
C SER A 198 21.29 -25.12 21.10
N LYS A 199 21.42 -26.13 20.24
CA LYS A 199 22.28 -27.31 20.46
C LYS A 199 22.75 -27.89 19.13
N ALA A 200 24.04 -28.21 19.04
CA ALA A 200 24.64 -28.90 17.89
C ALA A 200 25.87 -29.69 18.32
N THR A 201 25.67 -30.86 18.95
CA THR A 201 26.76 -31.71 19.47
C THR A 201 27.78 -32.08 18.39
N HIS A 202 27.32 -32.33 17.15
CA HIS A 202 28.16 -32.71 16.01
C HIS A 202 28.30 -31.60 14.96
N GLY A 203 28.03 -30.35 15.33
CA GLY A 203 27.98 -29.21 14.41
C GLY A 203 26.77 -29.22 13.48
N LEU A 204 26.44 -28.06 12.90
CA LEU A 204 25.36 -27.92 11.92
C LEU A 204 25.90 -28.18 10.51
N LYS A 205 25.28 -29.11 9.77
CA LYS A 205 25.60 -29.39 8.36
C LYS A 205 24.79 -28.50 7.42
N ASN A 206 23.46 -28.58 7.52
CA ASN A 206 22.53 -27.77 6.73
C ASN A 206 21.17 -27.66 7.41
N VAL A 207 20.36 -26.72 6.92
CA VAL A 207 18.97 -26.51 7.33
C VAL A 207 18.11 -26.68 6.09
N GLN A 208 17.15 -27.58 6.16
CA GLN A 208 16.14 -27.78 5.13
C GLN A 208 14.92 -26.94 5.45
N TRP A 209 14.52 -26.10 4.50
CA TRP A 209 13.37 -25.22 4.61
C TRP A 209 12.21 -25.72 3.75
N GLU A 210 10.99 -25.61 4.28
CA GLU A 210 9.75 -25.91 3.56
C GLU A 210 8.79 -24.72 3.70
N ALA A 211 8.42 -24.12 2.55
CA ALA A 211 7.54 -22.96 2.47
C ALA A 211 6.76 -22.90 1.13
N PRO A 212 5.96 -23.93 0.79
CA PRO A 212 5.37 -24.07 -0.55
C PRO A 212 4.45 -22.90 -0.93
N SER A 213 3.62 -22.40 0.00
CA SER A 213 2.72 -21.27 -0.28
C SER A 213 3.48 -19.96 -0.49
N LEU A 214 4.57 -19.72 0.26
CA LEU A 214 5.39 -18.52 0.10
C LEU A 214 6.12 -18.51 -1.25
N LEU A 215 6.70 -19.65 -1.62
CA LEU A 215 7.45 -19.81 -2.87
C LEU A 215 6.52 -19.71 -4.09
N ALA A 216 5.29 -20.25 -4.01
CA ALA A 216 4.29 -20.15 -5.06
C ALA A 216 3.91 -18.70 -5.39
N GLU A 217 3.97 -17.81 -4.39
CA GLU A 217 3.66 -16.39 -4.57
C GLU A 217 4.89 -15.52 -4.87
N GLY A 218 6.02 -16.15 -5.20
CA GLY A 218 7.25 -15.48 -5.61
C GLY A 218 8.19 -15.09 -4.46
N GLY A 219 7.86 -15.47 -3.23
CA GLY A 219 8.75 -15.33 -2.08
C GLY A 219 10.00 -16.20 -2.23
N LYS A 220 11.06 -15.87 -1.49
CA LYS A 220 12.34 -16.60 -1.56
C LYS A 220 12.92 -16.80 -0.17
N ILE A 221 13.56 -17.94 0.06
CA ILE A 221 14.35 -18.20 1.26
C ILE A 221 15.80 -18.40 0.83
N THR A 222 16.70 -17.58 1.37
CA THR A 222 18.12 -17.60 1.03
C THR A 222 18.96 -17.49 2.31
N GLY A 223 20.15 -18.08 2.30
CA GLY A 223 21.01 -18.06 3.48
C GLY A 223 21.99 -19.22 3.53
N GLN A 224 22.84 -19.20 4.56
CA GLN A 224 23.79 -20.26 4.87
C GLN A 224 24.02 -20.35 6.39
N GLY A 225 24.34 -21.55 6.87
CA GLY A 225 24.59 -21.79 8.29
C GLY A 225 23.39 -21.41 9.16
N SER A 226 23.60 -20.48 10.09
CA SER A 226 22.54 -19.92 10.95
C SER A 226 21.92 -18.63 10.43
N GLN A 227 22.45 -18.04 9.35
CA GLN A 227 22.00 -16.76 8.81
C GLN A 227 21.09 -16.99 7.61
N TRP A 228 19.79 -16.94 7.86
CA TRP A 228 18.76 -17.15 6.84
C TRP A 228 17.83 -15.96 6.76
N GLN A 229 17.41 -15.65 5.55
CA GLN A 229 16.52 -14.54 5.23
C GLN A 229 15.36 -15.02 4.36
N VAL A 230 14.25 -14.30 4.45
CA VAL A 230 13.07 -14.48 3.62
C VAL A 230 12.78 -13.18 2.89
N THR A 231 12.68 -13.24 1.56
CA THR A 231 12.14 -12.16 0.73
C THR A 231 10.64 -12.36 0.61
N LEU A 232 9.88 -11.38 1.08
CA LEU A 232 8.42 -11.42 1.13
C LEU A 232 7.81 -11.25 -0.26
N PRO A 233 6.81 -12.06 -0.65
CA PRO A 233 6.11 -11.87 -1.92
C PRO A 233 5.33 -10.55 -1.94
N ALA A 234 4.78 -10.19 -3.11
CA ALA A 234 3.96 -8.99 -3.23
C ALA A 234 2.70 -9.08 -2.36
N TYR A 235 2.34 -7.97 -1.70
CA TYR A 235 1.12 -7.87 -0.91
C TYR A 235 -0.12 -7.96 -1.82
N ARG A 236 -1.08 -8.79 -1.44
CA ARG A 236 -2.33 -9.00 -2.18
C ARG A 236 -3.54 -8.47 -1.42
N PRO A 237 -4.16 -7.38 -1.86
CA PRO A 237 -5.30 -6.80 -1.16
C PRO A 237 -6.48 -7.77 -1.16
N GLY A 238 -7.17 -7.89 -0.01
CA GLY A 238 -8.34 -8.78 0.12
C GLY A 238 -8.04 -10.28 0.04
N LYS A 239 -6.76 -10.67 0.11
CA LYS A 239 -6.30 -12.06 0.18
C LYS A 239 -5.57 -12.32 1.49
N ASP A 240 -5.39 -13.60 1.80
CA ASP A 240 -4.57 -14.03 2.91
C ASP A 240 -3.10 -13.78 2.59
N ASN A 241 -2.44 -12.97 3.42
CA ASN A 241 -1.03 -12.59 3.29
C ASN A 241 -0.19 -13.25 4.40
N TYR A 242 -0.54 -14.49 4.75
CA TYR A 242 0.06 -15.28 5.82
C TYR A 242 0.68 -16.55 5.24
N TYR A 243 1.94 -16.80 5.53
CA TYR A 243 2.70 -17.90 4.96
C TYR A 243 3.46 -18.67 6.02
N ALA A 244 3.17 -19.96 6.14
CA ALA A 244 3.90 -20.86 7.02
C ALA A 244 5.26 -21.25 6.43
N ILE A 245 6.32 -21.06 7.22
CA ILE A 245 7.67 -21.53 6.90
C ILE A 245 8.10 -22.50 7.98
N SER A 246 8.69 -23.63 7.59
CA SER A 246 9.21 -24.60 8.54
C SER A 246 10.64 -25.04 8.22
N ALA A 247 11.36 -25.48 9.24
CA ALA A 247 12.76 -25.86 9.15
C ALA A 247 13.07 -27.17 9.90
N VAL A 248 13.97 -27.97 9.34
CA VAL A 248 14.63 -29.11 9.99
C VAL A 248 16.13 -28.95 9.80
N ALA A 249 16.91 -29.03 10.88
CA ALA A 249 18.36 -28.99 10.83
C ALA A 249 18.95 -30.39 10.84
N TYR A 250 20.05 -30.56 10.10
CA TYR A 250 20.83 -31.78 10.02
C TYR A 250 22.23 -31.52 10.56
N ASP A 251 22.74 -32.42 11.39
CA ASP A 251 24.13 -32.38 11.84
C ASP A 251 25.07 -33.13 10.87
N ASN A 252 26.37 -33.08 11.15
CA ASN A 252 27.38 -33.76 10.31
C ASN A 252 27.32 -35.29 10.36
N LYS A 253 26.58 -35.87 11.33
CA LYS A 253 26.34 -37.31 11.47
C LYS A 253 24.99 -37.76 10.91
N GLY A 254 24.21 -36.85 10.32
CA GLY A 254 22.90 -37.13 9.74
C GLY A 254 21.76 -37.19 10.76
N ASN A 255 21.96 -36.76 12.00
CA ASN A 255 20.86 -36.60 12.95
C ASN A 255 20.01 -35.37 12.60
N THR A 256 18.71 -35.47 12.83
CA THR A 256 17.74 -34.41 12.54
C THR A 256 17.24 -33.74 13.81
N SER A 257 17.04 -32.43 13.75
CA SER A 257 16.27 -31.72 14.77
C SER A 257 14.79 -32.07 14.69
N LYS A 258 14.02 -31.69 15.71
CA LYS A 258 12.57 -31.56 15.54
C LYS A 258 12.27 -30.49 14.48
N ARG A 259 11.14 -30.63 13.79
CA ARG A 259 10.60 -29.61 12.89
C ARG A 259 10.15 -28.40 13.71
N VAL A 260 10.55 -27.21 13.29
CA VAL A 260 10.08 -25.93 13.84
C VAL A 260 9.39 -25.12 12.75
N GLN A 261 8.52 -24.20 13.13
CA GLN A 261 7.71 -23.40 12.21
C GLN A 261 7.64 -21.95 12.68
N THR A 262 7.55 -21.04 11.72
CA THR A 262 7.25 -19.61 11.90
C THR A 262 6.16 -19.19 10.91
N GLU A 263 5.39 -18.17 11.26
CA GLU A 263 4.43 -17.53 10.36
C GLU A 263 4.99 -16.20 9.84
N VAL A 264 4.98 -16.03 8.53
CA VAL A 264 5.35 -14.79 7.85
C VAL A 264 4.10 -14.04 7.44
N VAL A 265 3.99 -12.77 7.83
CA VAL A 265 2.82 -11.92 7.56
C VAL A 265 3.21 -10.67 6.81
N ILE A 266 2.52 -10.42 5.69
CA ILE A 266 2.75 -9.26 4.84
C ILE A 266 1.69 -8.22 5.15
N THR A 267 2.12 -7.13 5.76
CA THR A 267 1.29 -6.07 6.36
C THR A 267 0.95 -4.94 5.38
N GLY A 268 1.39 -5.02 4.12
CA GLY A 268 1.12 -4.00 3.09
C GLY A 268 2.16 -4.00 1.97
N ALA A 269 1.98 -3.10 1.00
CA ALA A 269 2.66 -3.15 -0.29
C ALA A 269 4.13 -2.69 -0.31
N GLY A 270 4.62 -2.06 0.76
CA GLY A 270 6.04 -1.67 0.87
C GLY A 270 6.45 -0.50 -0.02
N MET A 271 5.50 0.34 -0.43
CA MET A 271 5.75 1.44 -1.35
C MET A 271 6.71 2.49 -0.75
N SER A 272 7.62 3.00 -1.57
CA SER A 272 8.52 4.10 -1.22
C SER A 272 7.90 5.45 -1.61
N ALA A 273 7.80 6.35 -0.64
CA ALA A 273 7.32 7.71 -0.87
C ALA A 273 8.28 8.49 -1.80
N ASP A 274 9.58 8.21 -1.78
CA ASP A 274 10.58 8.91 -2.59
C ASP A 274 10.60 8.44 -4.04
N ARG A 275 10.25 7.16 -4.27
CA ARG A 275 10.25 6.56 -5.61
C ARG A 275 8.87 6.53 -6.25
N THR A 276 7.83 6.79 -5.47
CA THR A 276 6.46 6.95 -5.97
C THR A 276 6.21 8.38 -6.41
N ALA A 277 5.66 8.54 -7.62
CA ALA A 277 5.38 9.85 -8.21
C ALA A 277 3.93 9.94 -8.70
N LEU A 278 3.35 11.13 -8.57
CA LEU A 278 2.10 11.51 -9.20
C LEU A 278 2.40 12.71 -10.11
N THR A 279 2.02 12.63 -11.37
CA THR A 279 2.17 13.72 -12.34
C THR A 279 0.90 13.92 -13.13
N LEU A 280 0.62 15.17 -13.49
CA LEU A 280 -0.40 15.55 -14.45
C LEU A 280 0.33 16.05 -15.70
N ASP A 281 0.19 15.32 -16.81
CA ASP A 281 0.96 15.53 -18.04
C ASP A 281 2.48 15.58 -17.82
N GLY A 282 3.00 14.74 -16.92
CA GLY A 282 4.42 14.70 -16.57
C GLY A 282 4.89 15.79 -15.61
N GLN A 283 3.99 16.68 -15.14
CA GLN A 283 4.31 17.80 -14.25
C GLN A 283 3.60 17.69 -12.89
N SER A 284 4.14 18.34 -11.85
CA SER A 284 3.47 18.45 -10.54
C SER A 284 2.46 19.61 -10.47
N ARG A 285 2.64 20.60 -11.37
CA ARG A 285 1.75 21.74 -11.57
C ARG A 285 1.71 22.11 -13.05
N ILE A 286 0.51 22.34 -13.57
CA ILE A 286 0.28 22.75 -14.96
C ILE A 286 -0.76 23.88 -15.01
N GLN A 287 -0.67 24.74 -16.03
CA GLN A 287 -1.71 25.71 -16.38
C GLN A 287 -2.49 25.18 -17.57
N MET A 288 -3.82 25.23 -17.49
CA MET A 288 -4.71 24.69 -18.51
C MET A 288 -5.86 25.64 -18.80
N LEU A 289 -6.46 25.52 -19.98
CA LEU A 289 -7.60 26.34 -20.34
C LEU A 289 -8.89 25.77 -19.74
N ALA A 290 -9.68 26.62 -19.09
CA ALA A 290 -11.01 26.27 -18.59
C ALA A 290 -12.04 26.25 -19.73
N ASN A 291 -11.89 25.32 -20.67
CA ASN A 291 -12.73 25.17 -21.87
C ASN A 291 -13.74 24.01 -21.79
N GLY A 292 -13.68 23.18 -20.75
CA GLY A 292 -14.61 22.08 -20.52
C GLY A 292 -14.32 20.80 -21.31
N ASN A 293 -13.27 20.76 -22.13
CA ASN A 293 -12.96 19.62 -22.99
C ASN A 293 -11.48 19.26 -23.06
N GLU A 294 -10.58 20.10 -22.52
CA GLU A 294 -9.16 19.77 -22.47
C GLU A 294 -8.92 18.61 -21.50
N GLN A 295 -8.16 17.61 -21.96
CA GLN A 295 -7.85 16.40 -21.21
C GLN A 295 -6.35 16.21 -21.06
N ARG A 296 -5.91 15.79 -19.89
CA ARG A 296 -4.51 15.45 -19.61
C ARG A 296 -4.39 14.15 -18.82
N PRO A 297 -3.35 13.34 -19.10
CA PRO A 297 -3.13 12.11 -18.34
C PRO A 297 -2.66 12.44 -16.92
N LEU A 298 -3.33 11.86 -15.93
CA LEU A 298 -2.87 11.82 -14.55
C LEU A 298 -2.18 10.46 -14.33
N VAL A 299 -0.88 10.46 -14.08
CA VAL A 299 -0.07 9.24 -13.99
C VAL A 299 0.47 9.09 -12.56
N LEU A 300 0.14 7.96 -11.94
CA LEU A 300 0.68 7.50 -10.67
C LEU A 300 1.65 6.34 -10.92
N SER A 301 2.94 6.53 -10.62
CA SER A 301 3.94 5.46 -10.66
C SER A 301 4.24 4.99 -9.24
N LEU A 302 3.76 3.79 -8.88
CA LEU A 302 4.01 3.16 -7.57
C LEU A 302 5.26 2.30 -7.64
N ARG A 303 6.22 2.57 -6.75
CA ARG A 303 7.47 1.80 -6.62
C ARG A 303 7.80 1.50 -5.17
N ASP A 304 8.42 0.35 -4.92
CA ASP A 304 8.95 -0.01 -3.60
C ASP A 304 10.31 0.67 -3.32
N ALA A 305 10.96 0.34 -2.20
CA ALA A 305 12.24 0.92 -1.81
C ALA A 305 13.38 0.54 -2.77
N GLU A 306 13.32 -0.66 -3.34
CA GLU A 306 14.27 -1.21 -4.31
C GLU A 306 14.02 -0.69 -5.74
N GLY A 307 12.91 0.02 -5.96
CA GLY A 307 12.51 0.62 -7.22
C GLY A 307 11.74 -0.29 -8.17
N GLN A 308 11.35 -1.48 -7.70
CA GLN A 308 10.46 -2.38 -8.44
C GLN A 308 9.04 -1.82 -8.49
N PRO A 309 8.29 -2.11 -9.56
CA PRO A 309 6.91 -1.65 -9.70
C PRO A 309 5.97 -2.35 -8.71
N VAL A 310 5.08 -1.58 -8.09
CA VAL A 310 4.04 -2.12 -7.19
C VAL A 310 2.72 -2.23 -7.96
N THR A 311 2.41 -3.46 -8.40
CA THR A 311 1.27 -3.80 -9.27
C THR A 311 0.02 -4.23 -8.48
N GLY A 312 -1.15 -4.22 -9.12
CA GLY A 312 -2.41 -4.74 -8.56
C GLY A 312 -3.06 -3.85 -7.50
N MET A 313 -2.67 -2.57 -7.41
CA MET A 313 -3.17 -1.64 -6.39
C MET A 313 -4.38 -0.81 -6.83
N LYS A 314 -4.90 -1.03 -8.05
CA LYS A 314 -6.01 -0.25 -8.63
C LYS A 314 -7.15 -0.01 -7.63
N ASP A 315 -7.66 -1.08 -7.01
CA ASP A 315 -8.82 -1.04 -6.13
C ASP A 315 -8.53 -0.37 -4.77
N GLN A 316 -7.26 -0.12 -4.46
CA GLN A 316 -6.83 0.63 -3.27
C GLN A 316 -6.56 2.11 -3.54
N ILE A 317 -6.56 2.54 -4.80
CA ILE A 317 -6.35 3.93 -5.16
C ILE A 317 -7.59 4.74 -4.78
N LYS A 318 -7.42 5.67 -3.85
CA LYS A 318 -8.43 6.66 -3.48
C LYS A 318 -8.04 8.02 -4.05
N THR A 319 -8.99 8.68 -4.69
CA THR A 319 -8.78 9.98 -5.32
C THR A 319 -9.65 11.04 -4.66
N GLU A 320 -9.09 12.23 -4.50
CA GLU A 320 -9.79 13.43 -4.05
C GLU A 320 -9.47 14.56 -5.02
N LEU A 321 -10.53 15.15 -5.60
CA LEU A 321 -10.43 16.34 -6.45
C LEU A 321 -11.10 17.50 -5.74
N THR A 322 -10.29 18.45 -5.25
CA THR A 322 -10.77 19.70 -4.70
C THR A 322 -10.62 20.82 -5.73
N PHE A 323 -11.66 21.63 -5.91
CA PHE A 323 -11.63 22.76 -6.84
C PHE A 323 -11.99 24.06 -6.12
N LYS A 324 -11.10 25.05 -6.20
CA LYS A 324 -11.26 26.40 -5.67
C LYS A 324 -11.44 27.40 -6.83
N PRO A 325 -12.67 27.89 -7.08
CA PRO A 325 -12.91 28.89 -8.12
C PRO A 325 -12.11 30.18 -7.92
N ALA A 326 -11.71 30.82 -9.02
CA ALA A 326 -11.16 32.16 -8.98
C ALA A 326 -12.26 33.18 -8.63
N GLY A 327 -12.05 34.00 -7.60
CA GLY A 327 -13.06 34.90 -7.02
C GLY A 327 -13.46 36.12 -7.86
N ASN A 328 -12.78 36.38 -8.99
CA ASN A 328 -12.98 37.58 -9.81
C ASN A 328 -13.96 37.33 -10.96
N ILE A 329 -15.21 36.99 -10.66
CA ILE A 329 -16.28 36.97 -11.67
C ILE A 329 -16.92 38.37 -11.72
N VAL A 330 -16.67 39.14 -12.78
CA VAL A 330 -17.36 40.41 -12.99
C VAL A 330 -18.70 40.12 -13.68
N THR A 331 -19.77 39.94 -12.90
CA THR A 331 -21.12 39.61 -13.41
C THR A 331 -21.93 40.81 -13.89
N ARG A 332 -21.34 42.00 -14.09
CA ARG A 332 -22.12 43.13 -14.61
C ARG A 332 -22.36 42.95 -16.13
N THR A 333 -23.62 42.63 -16.45
CA THR A 333 -24.26 42.72 -17.78
C THR A 333 -23.81 41.75 -18.89
N LEU A 334 -23.53 40.48 -18.59
CA LEU A 334 -23.50 39.43 -19.62
C LEU A 334 -24.78 38.58 -19.53
N LYS A 335 -25.71 38.75 -20.49
CA LYS A 335 -27.01 38.03 -20.55
C LYS A 335 -26.91 36.52 -20.83
N ALA A 336 -25.71 35.97 -20.98
CA ALA A 336 -25.50 34.55 -21.26
C ALA A 336 -24.57 33.92 -20.22
N THR A 337 -25.13 33.41 -19.14
CA THR A 337 -24.42 32.51 -18.21
C THR A 337 -24.25 31.16 -18.89
N LYS A 338 -23.09 30.90 -19.52
CA LYS A 338 -22.68 29.52 -19.81
C LYS A 338 -22.60 28.75 -18.49
N SER A 339 -22.97 27.47 -18.52
CA SER A 339 -22.85 26.55 -17.38
C SER A 339 -21.42 26.55 -16.83
N GLN A 340 -21.26 26.76 -15.52
CA GLN A 340 -19.99 26.70 -14.82
C GLN A 340 -19.73 25.26 -14.36
N ALA A 341 -19.15 24.45 -15.25
CA ALA A 341 -18.75 23.09 -14.95
C ALA A 341 -17.41 23.08 -14.20
N LYS A 342 -17.34 22.28 -13.14
CA LYS A 342 -16.09 21.98 -12.43
C LYS A 342 -15.27 20.94 -13.22
N PRO A 343 -13.95 20.86 -13.02
CA PRO A 343 -13.16 19.78 -13.60
C PRO A 343 -13.58 18.41 -13.06
N THR A 344 -13.26 17.36 -13.82
CA THR A 344 -13.56 15.98 -13.46
C THR A 344 -12.33 15.09 -13.58
N LEU A 345 -12.34 13.97 -12.87
CA LEU A 345 -11.29 12.95 -12.91
C LEU A 345 -11.90 11.59 -13.24
N GLY A 346 -11.28 10.85 -14.17
CA GLY A 346 -11.66 9.49 -14.51
C GLY A 346 -11.19 8.46 -13.47
N GLU A 347 -11.57 7.20 -13.68
CA GLU A 347 -11.02 6.10 -12.88
C GLU A 347 -9.57 5.78 -13.28
N PHE A 348 -8.79 5.28 -12.32
CA PHE A 348 -7.44 4.79 -12.60
C PHE A 348 -7.48 3.39 -13.24
N THR A 349 -6.63 3.17 -14.22
CA THR A 349 -6.32 1.85 -14.78
C THR A 349 -4.82 1.59 -14.70
N GLU A 350 -4.42 0.35 -14.44
CA GLU A 350 -3.00 -0.02 -14.50
C GLU A 350 -2.64 -0.28 -15.98
N THR A 351 -1.83 0.60 -16.56
CA THR A 351 -1.45 0.54 -17.98
C THR A 351 -0.17 -0.26 -18.20
N GLU A 352 0.73 -0.21 -17.22
CA GLU A 352 1.97 -1.00 -17.15
C GLU A 352 2.20 -1.40 -15.69
N ALA A 353 3.09 -2.36 -15.43
CA ALA A 353 3.39 -2.79 -14.06
C ALA A 353 3.75 -1.59 -13.17
N GLY A 354 2.93 -1.33 -12.15
CA GLY A 354 3.12 -0.23 -11.22
C GLY A 354 2.86 1.17 -11.77
N VAL A 355 2.33 1.31 -12.99
CA VAL A 355 1.94 2.58 -13.60
C VAL A 355 0.42 2.61 -13.76
N TYR A 356 -0.21 3.53 -13.04
CA TYR A 356 -1.64 3.73 -13.04
C TYR A 356 -1.97 5.06 -13.69
N GLN A 357 -2.88 5.06 -14.64
CA GLN A 357 -3.27 6.25 -15.39
C GLN A 357 -4.76 6.54 -15.22
N SER A 358 -5.08 7.81 -15.03
CA SER A 358 -6.43 8.38 -15.08
C SER A 358 -6.42 9.57 -16.05
N VAL A 359 -7.59 10.13 -16.36
CA VAL A 359 -7.75 11.30 -17.21
C VAL A 359 -8.36 12.44 -16.40
N PHE A 360 -7.64 13.55 -16.32
CA PHE A 360 -8.18 14.81 -15.80
C PHE A 360 -8.80 15.60 -16.96
N THR A 361 -10.05 16.04 -16.80
CA THR A 361 -10.77 16.86 -17.79
C THR A 361 -11.07 18.23 -17.19
N THR A 362 -10.76 19.30 -17.91
CA THR A 362 -11.01 20.66 -17.44
C THR A 362 -12.50 20.96 -17.36
N GLY A 363 -12.86 21.85 -16.43
CA GLY A 363 -14.18 22.47 -16.39
C GLY A 363 -14.23 23.73 -17.27
N THR A 364 -15.34 24.46 -17.20
CA THR A 364 -15.50 25.78 -17.83
C THR A 364 -15.26 26.94 -16.87
N GLN A 365 -15.09 26.66 -15.58
CA GLN A 365 -14.81 27.64 -14.54
C GLN A 365 -13.30 27.76 -14.29
N SER A 366 -12.77 28.99 -14.21
CA SER A 366 -11.37 29.21 -13.82
C SER A 366 -11.19 29.07 -12.31
N GLY A 367 -10.00 28.61 -11.89
CA GLY A 367 -9.70 28.31 -10.49
C GLY A 367 -8.55 27.31 -10.37
N GLU A 368 -8.24 26.92 -9.14
CA GLU A 368 -7.21 25.92 -8.86
C GLU A 368 -7.86 24.57 -8.54
N ALA A 369 -7.46 23.54 -9.28
CA ALA A 369 -7.80 22.14 -9.00
C ALA A 369 -6.63 21.46 -8.30
N THR A 370 -6.90 20.82 -7.17
CA THR A 370 -5.93 20.02 -6.41
C THR A 370 -6.37 18.57 -6.46
N ILE A 371 -5.50 17.71 -6.98
CA ILE A 371 -5.75 16.27 -7.12
C ILE A 371 -4.83 15.56 -6.12
N THR A 372 -5.44 14.93 -5.13
CA THR A 372 -4.74 14.09 -4.16
C THR A 372 -5.07 12.63 -4.43
N VAL A 373 -4.04 11.81 -4.57
CA VAL A 373 -4.15 10.36 -4.77
C VAL A 373 -3.52 9.67 -3.59
N SER A 374 -4.22 8.70 -3.00
CA SER A 374 -3.76 7.94 -1.84
C SER A 374 -3.89 6.43 -2.02
N VAL A 375 -2.89 5.70 -1.53
CA VAL A 375 -2.78 4.23 -1.60
C VAL A 375 -2.11 3.76 -0.31
N ASP A 376 -2.69 2.78 0.40
CA ASP A 376 -2.13 2.17 1.63
C ASP A 376 -1.58 3.22 2.64
N GLY A 377 -2.30 4.34 2.81
CA GLY A 377 -1.92 5.44 3.72
C GLY A 377 -0.90 6.46 3.17
N MET A 378 -0.21 6.18 2.06
CA MET A 378 0.61 7.15 1.34
C MET A 378 -0.29 8.09 0.52
N SER A 379 0.08 9.37 0.42
CA SER A 379 -0.58 10.32 -0.49
C SER A 379 0.41 11.14 -1.31
N LYS A 380 0.00 11.50 -2.53
CA LYS A 380 0.69 12.44 -3.42
C LYS A 380 -0.33 13.42 -3.98
N THR A 381 0.12 14.64 -4.26
CA THR A 381 -0.73 15.72 -4.74
C THR A 381 -0.12 16.39 -5.96
N VAL A 382 -0.96 16.73 -6.93
CA VAL A 382 -0.64 17.61 -8.06
C VAL A 382 -1.70 18.69 -8.19
N THR A 383 -1.37 19.77 -8.89
CA THR A 383 -2.26 20.92 -9.06
C THR A 383 -2.42 21.31 -10.53
N ALA A 384 -3.61 21.75 -10.91
CA ALA A 384 -3.89 22.36 -12.20
C ALA A 384 -4.50 23.74 -11.98
N GLU A 385 -3.87 24.77 -12.51
CA GLU A 385 -4.43 26.11 -12.55
C GLU A 385 -5.26 26.25 -13.83
N LEU A 386 -6.58 26.25 -13.69
CA LEU A 386 -7.51 26.43 -14.79
C LEU A 386 -7.73 27.92 -15.04
N ARG A 387 -7.32 28.41 -16.21
CA ARG A 387 -7.37 29.82 -16.57
C ARG A 387 -8.54 30.11 -17.50
N ALA A 388 -9.10 31.31 -17.36
CA ALA A 388 -10.13 31.80 -18.29
C ALA A 388 -9.54 32.02 -19.69
N THR A 389 -8.27 32.39 -19.77
CA THR A 389 -7.50 32.46 -21.02
C THR A 389 -6.04 32.16 -20.71
N MET A 390 -5.32 31.61 -21.68
CA MET A 390 -3.86 31.45 -21.60
C MET A 390 -3.10 32.75 -21.92
N MET A 391 -3.82 33.79 -22.33
CA MET A 391 -3.28 35.11 -22.59
C MET A 391 -2.71 35.77 -21.33
N ASP A 392 -1.50 36.30 -21.45
CA ASP A 392 -0.97 37.29 -20.53
C ASP A 392 -1.54 38.67 -20.91
N VAL A 393 -2.45 39.15 -20.07
CA VAL A 393 -3.16 40.42 -20.26
C VAL A 393 -2.18 41.61 -20.28
N ALA A 394 -1.05 41.54 -19.57
CA ALA A 394 -0.09 42.63 -19.51
C ALA A 394 0.76 42.74 -20.78
N ASN A 395 1.03 41.60 -21.43
CA ASN A 395 1.79 41.55 -22.68
C ASN A 395 0.91 41.70 -23.93
N SER A 396 -0.41 41.56 -23.77
CA SER A 396 -1.38 41.66 -24.85
C SER A 396 -1.85 43.09 -25.08
N THR A 397 -2.39 43.38 -26.26
CA THR A 397 -2.83 44.74 -26.63
C THR A 397 -4.18 44.73 -27.31
N LEU A 398 -5.01 45.73 -27.00
CA LEU A 398 -6.24 46.04 -27.73
C LEU A 398 -6.07 47.40 -28.41
N SER A 399 -6.16 47.44 -29.74
CA SER A 399 -6.08 48.66 -30.54
C SER A 399 -7.34 48.86 -31.37
N ALA A 400 -7.57 50.10 -31.79
CA ALA A 400 -8.53 50.45 -32.84
C ALA A 400 -7.75 50.87 -34.09
N ASN A 401 -8.35 50.74 -35.27
CA ASN A 401 -7.82 51.38 -36.47
C ASN A 401 -7.87 52.92 -36.32
N GLU A 402 -7.05 53.61 -37.11
CA GLU A 402 -7.05 55.07 -37.25
C GLU A 402 -7.63 55.44 -38.63
N PRO A 403 -8.94 55.73 -38.73
CA PRO A 403 -9.55 56.17 -39.98
C PRO A 403 -8.99 57.54 -40.40
N SER A 404 -8.94 57.80 -41.71
CA SER A 404 -8.43 59.07 -42.25
C SER A 404 -9.35 60.28 -42.03
N GLY A 405 -10.50 60.09 -41.35
CA GLY A 405 -11.49 61.12 -41.05
C GLY A 405 -12.38 60.69 -39.89
N ASP A 406 -13.37 61.52 -39.57
CA ASP A 406 -14.30 61.21 -38.49
C ASP A 406 -15.17 59.98 -38.83
N VAL A 407 -15.50 59.18 -37.82
CA VAL A 407 -16.42 58.04 -37.94
C VAL A 407 -17.81 58.47 -37.52
N VAL A 408 -18.75 58.47 -38.47
CA VAL A 408 -20.11 58.94 -38.22
C VAL A 408 -20.92 57.91 -37.43
N ALA A 409 -21.76 58.38 -36.50
CA ALA A 409 -22.70 57.58 -35.73
C ALA A 409 -23.96 57.20 -36.55
N ASP A 410 -23.79 56.60 -37.73
CA ASP A 410 -24.87 56.18 -38.63
C ASP A 410 -25.26 54.70 -38.47
N GLY A 411 -24.60 53.98 -37.56
CA GLY A 411 -24.74 52.53 -37.38
C GLY A 411 -24.00 51.67 -38.41
N GLN A 412 -23.45 52.28 -39.46
CA GLN A 412 -22.85 51.61 -40.62
C GLN A 412 -21.32 51.79 -40.64
N GLN A 413 -20.83 53.02 -40.46
CA GLN A 413 -19.42 53.30 -40.25
C GLN A 413 -18.96 52.71 -38.93
N ALA A 414 -17.78 52.12 -38.95
CA ALA A 414 -17.29 51.33 -37.84
C ALA A 414 -15.79 51.50 -37.63
N TYR A 415 -15.38 51.40 -36.37
CA TYR A 415 -14.01 51.10 -36.02
C TYR A 415 -13.78 49.59 -36.13
N THR A 416 -12.56 49.20 -36.46
CA THR A 416 -12.08 47.83 -36.35
C THR A 416 -11.22 47.73 -35.11
N LEU A 417 -11.67 46.99 -34.10
CA LEU A 417 -10.86 46.62 -32.95
C LEU A 417 -9.99 45.43 -33.31
N THR A 418 -8.73 45.46 -32.85
CA THR A 418 -7.75 44.39 -33.00
C THR A 418 -7.15 44.06 -31.64
N LEU A 419 -7.39 42.84 -31.16
CA LEU A 419 -6.72 42.27 -29.99
C LEU A 419 -5.54 41.42 -30.46
N THR A 420 -4.32 41.77 -30.04
CA THR A 420 -3.16 40.89 -30.16
C THR A 420 -2.96 40.19 -28.82
N ALA A 421 -3.29 38.91 -28.76
CA ALA A 421 -3.24 38.05 -27.59
C ALA A 421 -1.96 37.21 -27.60
N VAL A 422 -1.12 37.40 -26.58
CA VAL A 422 0.11 36.63 -26.38
C VAL A 422 0.17 36.07 -24.96
N ASP A 423 0.92 34.98 -24.77
CA ASP A 423 1.21 34.43 -23.45
C ASP A 423 2.38 35.18 -22.76
N SER A 424 2.83 34.68 -21.61
CA SER A 424 3.95 35.28 -20.86
C SER A 424 5.30 35.18 -21.57
N GLU A 425 5.43 34.28 -22.56
CA GLU A 425 6.63 34.08 -23.37
C GLU A 425 6.59 34.86 -24.70
N GLY A 426 5.45 35.51 -24.99
CA GLY A 426 5.22 36.26 -26.22
C GLY A 426 4.68 35.41 -27.38
N ASN A 427 4.32 34.14 -27.15
CA ASN A 427 3.73 33.30 -28.18
C ASN A 427 2.25 33.68 -28.40
N PRO A 428 1.74 33.60 -29.64
CA PRO A 428 0.35 33.92 -29.94
C PRO A 428 -0.62 32.92 -29.28
N VAL A 429 -1.66 33.43 -28.60
CA VAL A 429 -2.71 32.61 -27.99
C VAL A 429 -3.87 32.47 -28.97
N THR A 430 -3.99 31.28 -29.58
CA THR A 430 -4.94 30.99 -30.68
C THR A 430 -6.22 30.30 -30.21
N GLY A 431 -7.27 30.31 -31.03
CA GLY A 431 -8.52 29.55 -30.81
C GLY A 431 -9.49 30.15 -29.79
N GLU A 432 -9.26 31.37 -29.29
CA GLU A 432 -10.06 32.00 -28.23
C GLU A 432 -11.29 32.78 -28.76
N ALA A 433 -11.48 32.89 -30.08
CA ALA A 433 -12.50 33.77 -30.69
C ALA A 433 -13.92 33.51 -30.15
N SER A 434 -14.29 32.25 -29.92
CA SER A 434 -15.61 31.86 -29.39
C SER A 434 -15.83 32.25 -27.92
N ARG A 435 -14.75 32.58 -27.21
CA ARG A 435 -14.70 32.87 -25.78
C ARG A 435 -14.49 34.36 -25.51
N LEU A 436 -13.79 35.06 -26.40
CA LEU A 436 -13.59 36.50 -26.30
C LEU A 436 -14.90 37.29 -26.46
N ARG A 437 -15.03 38.41 -25.74
CA ARG A 437 -16.11 39.38 -25.88
C ARG A 437 -15.53 40.79 -25.83
N PHE A 438 -15.98 41.66 -26.73
CA PHE A 438 -15.75 43.10 -26.64
C PHE A 438 -17.06 43.75 -26.22
N VAL A 439 -17.06 44.36 -25.04
CA VAL A 439 -18.27 44.85 -24.39
C VAL A 439 -18.16 46.36 -24.23
N PRO A 440 -19.01 47.16 -24.89
CA PRO A 440 -19.05 48.59 -24.68
C PRO A 440 -19.61 48.89 -23.28
N GLN A 441 -19.07 49.91 -22.62
CA GLN A 441 -19.50 50.34 -21.29
C GLN A 441 -20.95 50.85 -21.29
N ASP A 442 -21.37 51.50 -22.38
CA ASP A 442 -22.77 51.84 -22.68
C ASP A 442 -23.17 51.09 -23.95
N THR A 443 -24.16 50.20 -23.84
CA THR A 443 -24.64 49.38 -24.96
C THR A 443 -25.69 50.09 -25.82
N ASN A 444 -26.19 51.25 -25.39
CA ASN A 444 -27.26 51.95 -26.10
C ASN A 444 -26.76 52.47 -27.45
N GLY A 445 -27.33 51.94 -28.54
CA GLY A 445 -26.99 52.35 -29.90
C GLY A 445 -25.65 51.83 -30.42
N VAL A 446 -24.91 51.03 -29.66
CA VAL A 446 -23.60 50.46 -30.05
C VAL A 446 -23.76 49.01 -30.50
N THR A 447 -23.22 48.68 -31.66
CA THR A 447 -23.19 47.32 -32.20
C THR A 447 -21.76 46.83 -32.30
N VAL A 448 -21.49 45.64 -31.75
CA VAL A 448 -20.19 44.96 -31.85
C VAL A 448 -20.35 43.72 -32.74
N GLY A 449 -19.53 43.62 -33.78
CA GLY A 449 -19.50 42.50 -34.70
C GLY A 449 -18.97 41.21 -34.04
N ALA A 450 -19.08 40.09 -34.77
CA ALA A 450 -18.49 38.83 -34.34
C ALA A 450 -16.96 38.95 -34.24
N ILE A 451 -16.38 38.36 -33.20
CA ILE A 451 -14.93 38.29 -33.04
C ILE A 451 -14.40 37.13 -33.90
N SER A 452 -13.41 37.42 -34.73
CA SER A 452 -12.75 36.45 -35.59
C SER A 452 -11.25 36.45 -35.34
N GLU A 453 -10.61 35.27 -35.36
CA GLU A 453 -9.15 35.18 -35.38
C GLU A 453 -8.67 35.35 -36.83
N ILE A 454 -8.03 36.48 -37.12
CA ILE A 454 -7.60 36.82 -38.49
C ILE A 454 -6.18 36.33 -38.80
N LYS A 455 -5.37 36.12 -37.76
CA LYS A 455 -4.03 35.51 -37.77
C LYS A 455 -3.81 34.87 -36.39
N PRO A 456 -2.87 33.91 -36.24
CA PRO A 456 -2.57 33.31 -34.93
C PRO A 456 -2.41 34.38 -33.84
N GLY A 457 -3.30 34.35 -32.83
CA GLY A 457 -3.30 35.27 -31.69
C GLY A 457 -3.83 36.67 -31.98
N VAL A 458 -4.28 36.98 -33.20
CA VAL A 458 -4.81 38.29 -33.58
C VAL A 458 -6.30 38.17 -33.85
N TYR A 459 -7.10 38.82 -33.01
CA TYR A 459 -8.55 38.79 -33.07
C TYR A 459 -9.11 40.14 -33.49
N SER A 460 -10.13 40.15 -34.33
CA SER A 460 -10.74 41.37 -34.83
C SER A 460 -12.26 41.34 -34.80
N ALA A 461 -12.85 42.49 -34.49
CA ALA A 461 -14.28 42.76 -34.60
C ALA A 461 -14.53 44.23 -34.93
N THR A 462 -15.64 44.51 -35.61
CA THR A 462 -16.09 45.87 -35.89
C THR A 462 -16.94 46.42 -34.75
N VAL A 463 -16.90 47.74 -34.55
CA VAL A 463 -17.78 48.46 -33.61
C VAL A 463 -18.38 49.65 -34.33
N SER A 464 -19.71 49.68 -34.46
CA SER A 464 -20.47 50.83 -34.98
C SER A 464 -21.37 51.41 -33.90
N SER A 465 -21.80 52.66 -34.10
CA SER A 465 -22.70 53.37 -33.17
C SER A 465 -23.74 54.16 -33.94
N THR A 466 -24.95 54.28 -33.37
CA THR A 466 -25.97 55.26 -33.76
C THR A 466 -25.96 56.50 -32.85
N ARG A 467 -25.11 56.49 -31.82
CA ARG A 467 -24.91 57.61 -30.89
C ARG A 467 -23.54 58.25 -31.07
N ALA A 468 -23.50 59.56 -31.23
CA ALA A 468 -22.27 60.34 -31.23
C ALA A 468 -21.66 60.42 -29.81
N GLY A 469 -20.34 60.57 -29.74
CA GLY A 469 -19.56 60.64 -28.51
C GLY A 469 -18.55 59.50 -28.35
N ASN A 470 -17.97 59.42 -27.15
CA ASN A 470 -16.95 58.42 -26.82
C ASN A 470 -17.59 57.11 -26.34
N VAL A 471 -17.26 56.01 -26.98
CA VAL A 471 -17.63 54.65 -26.61
C VAL A 471 -16.40 53.93 -26.06
N VAL A 472 -16.41 53.60 -24.76
CA VAL A 472 -15.36 52.79 -24.14
C VAL A 472 -15.70 51.31 -24.29
N VAL A 473 -14.85 50.54 -24.96
CA VAL A 473 -15.01 49.09 -25.17
C VAL A 473 -13.97 48.33 -24.35
N ARG A 474 -14.39 47.30 -23.63
CA ARG A 474 -13.53 46.45 -22.78
C ARG A 474 -13.51 45.02 -23.30
N ALA A 475 -12.35 44.37 -23.23
CA ALA A 475 -12.22 42.96 -23.58
C ALA A 475 -12.48 42.04 -22.38
N PHE A 476 -13.12 40.91 -22.66
CA PHE A 476 -13.40 39.83 -21.71
C PHE A 476 -13.03 38.49 -22.35
N SER A 477 -12.58 37.53 -21.53
CA SER A 477 -12.63 36.10 -21.88
C SER A 477 -13.76 35.46 -21.09
N GLU A 478 -14.78 35.00 -21.80
CA GLU A 478 -16.08 34.61 -21.25
C GLU A 478 -16.64 35.74 -20.35
N GLN A 479 -16.63 35.52 -19.03
CA GLN A 479 -17.12 36.46 -18.00
C GLN A 479 -15.99 37.22 -17.28
N TYR A 480 -14.74 36.96 -17.63
CA TYR A 480 -13.57 37.53 -16.96
C TYR A 480 -13.08 38.76 -17.71
N GLN A 481 -13.20 39.92 -17.09
CA GLN A 481 -12.69 41.17 -17.66
C GLN A 481 -11.16 41.10 -17.76
N LEU A 482 -10.63 41.41 -18.94
CA LEU A 482 -9.20 41.38 -19.23
C LEU A 482 -8.55 42.73 -18.87
N GLY A 483 -8.78 43.18 -17.64
CA GLY A 483 -8.11 44.33 -17.01
C GLY A 483 -7.90 45.54 -17.91
N THR A 484 -6.63 45.73 -18.32
CA THR A 484 -6.09 46.86 -19.08
C THR A 484 -6.51 46.89 -20.56
N LEU A 485 -7.08 45.81 -21.08
CA LEU A 485 -7.48 45.70 -22.49
C LEU A 485 -8.82 46.41 -22.72
N GLN A 486 -8.74 47.72 -22.93
CA GLN A 486 -9.86 48.59 -23.26
C GLN A 486 -9.47 49.65 -24.29
N GLN A 487 -10.45 50.13 -25.06
CA GLN A 487 -10.25 51.21 -26.02
C GLN A 487 -11.39 52.23 -26.00
N THR A 488 -11.09 53.48 -26.32
CA THR A 488 -12.08 54.55 -26.48
C THR A 488 -12.24 54.91 -27.95
N LEU A 489 -13.45 54.77 -28.46
CA LEU A 489 -13.81 55.03 -29.86
C LEU A 489 -14.63 56.31 -29.93
N LYS A 490 -14.29 57.25 -30.83
CA LYS A 490 -14.98 58.54 -30.96
C LYS A 490 -15.88 58.54 -32.19
N PHE A 491 -17.20 58.54 -31.99
CA PHE A 491 -18.16 58.72 -33.07
C PHE A 491 -18.62 60.18 -33.13
N VAL A 492 -18.79 60.72 -34.33
CA VAL A 492 -19.34 62.08 -34.53
C VAL A 492 -20.78 62.01 -35.03
N ALA A 493 -21.55 63.07 -34.83
CA ALA A 493 -22.88 63.18 -35.41
C ALA A 493 -22.81 63.19 -36.95
N GLY A 494 -23.85 62.66 -37.59
CA GLY A 494 -24.00 62.71 -39.03
C GLY A 494 -24.34 64.11 -39.56
N PRO A 495 -24.60 64.22 -40.86
CA PRO A 495 -25.09 65.47 -41.46
C PRO A 495 -26.35 65.98 -40.74
N LEU A 496 -26.48 67.30 -40.66
CA LEU A 496 -27.68 67.97 -40.15
C LEU A 496 -28.93 67.42 -40.85
N ASP A 497 -29.91 67.02 -40.07
CA ASP A 497 -31.23 66.61 -40.53
C ASP A 497 -32.28 67.65 -40.11
N ALA A 498 -32.92 68.25 -41.11
CA ALA A 498 -33.90 69.32 -40.89
C ALA A 498 -35.18 68.82 -40.21
N ALA A 499 -35.54 67.54 -40.35
CA ALA A 499 -36.75 66.98 -39.74
C ALA A 499 -36.59 66.73 -38.23
N HIS A 500 -35.36 66.47 -37.78
CA HIS A 500 -35.03 66.29 -36.35
C HIS A 500 -34.53 67.58 -35.69
N SER A 501 -34.15 68.59 -36.48
CA SER A 501 -33.69 69.89 -35.99
C SER A 501 -34.83 70.90 -35.79
N SER A 502 -34.63 71.90 -34.93
CA SER A 502 -35.65 72.92 -34.66
C SER A 502 -35.04 74.28 -34.32
N ILE A 503 -35.72 75.38 -34.69
CA ILE A 503 -35.38 76.73 -34.22
C ILE A 503 -36.55 77.26 -33.39
N THR A 504 -36.24 77.82 -32.23
CA THR A 504 -37.22 78.44 -31.32
C THR A 504 -36.77 79.84 -30.93
N LEU A 505 -37.72 80.67 -30.51
CA LEU A 505 -37.46 82.04 -30.03
C LEU A 505 -37.78 82.12 -28.53
N ASN A 506 -36.94 82.84 -27.78
CA ASN A 506 -37.16 83.11 -26.37
C ASN A 506 -36.92 84.60 -26.03
N PRO A 507 -37.94 85.35 -25.59
CA PRO A 507 -39.34 84.93 -25.43
C PRO A 507 -40.02 84.65 -26.79
N ASP A 508 -41.03 83.77 -26.79
CA ASP A 508 -41.83 83.40 -27.98
C ASP A 508 -42.78 84.53 -28.43
N LYS A 509 -43.04 85.49 -27.54
CA LYS A 509 -43.82 86.72 -27.79
C LYS A 509 -43.02 87.95 -27.39
N PRO A 510 -42.00 88.34 -28.18
CA PRO A 510 -41.20 89.50 -27.86
C PRO A 510 -41.96 90.80 -28.16
N VAL A 511 -41.54 91.90 -27.53
CA VAL A 511 -42.09 93.23 -27.76
C VAL A 511 -41.21 94.02 -28.73
N VAL A 512 -41.85 94.91 -29.49
CA VAL A 512 -41.18 95.88 -30.38
C VAL A 512 -40.08 96.64 -29.64
N GLY A 513 -38.91 96.79 -30.26
CA GLY A 513 -37.74 97.43 -29.65
C GLY A 513 -37.00 96.58 -28.60
N GLY A 514 -37.49 95.37 -28.30
CA GLY A 514 -36.86 94.44 -27.36
C GLY A 514 -35.80 93.55 -27.99
N THR A 515 -35.26 92.63 -27.19
CA THR A 515 -34.31 91.59 -27.63
C THR A 515 -34.94 90.21 -27.50
N VAL A 516 -34.73 89.35 -28.50
CA VAL A 516 -35.15 87.95 -28.48
C VAL A 516 -33.97 87.04 -28.81
N THR A 517 -33.87 85.89 -28.14
CA THR A 517 -32.84 84.89 -28.42
C THR A 517 -33.41 83.83 -29.36
N ALA A 518 -32.80 83.65 -30.53
CA ALA A 518 -33.04 82.47 -31.35
C ALA A 518 -32.19 81.31 -30.84
N ILE A 519 -32.81 80.16 -30.61
CA ILE A 519 -32.18 78.91 -30.15
C ILE A 519 -32.40 77.87 -31.23
N TRP A 520 -31.34 77.51 -31.95
CA TRP A 520 -31.33 76.43 -32.94
C TRP A 520 -30.79 75.16 -32.31
N THR A 521 -31.62 74.12 -32.24
CA THR A 521 -31.21 72.75 -31.90
C THR A 521 -30.93 71.99 -33.18
N ALA A 522 -29.65 71.71 -33.44
CA ALA A 522 -29.16 71.02 -34.62
C ALA A 522 -28.96 69.53 -34.30
N LYS A 523 -29.64 68.66 -35.05
CA LYS A 523 -29.57 67.20 -34.90
C LYS A 523 -29.35 66.50 -36.23
N ASP A 524 -28.78 65.30 -36.18
CA ASP A 524 -28.74 64.38 -37.33
C ASP A 524 -29.99 63.49 -37.37
N ALA A 525 -30.05 62.59 -38.35
CA ALA A 525 -31.16 61.65 -38.53
C ALA A 525 -31.31 60.60 -37.41
N ASN A 526 -30.33 60.47 -36.51
CA ASN A 526 -30.33 59.57 -35.36
C ASN A 526 -30.48 60.34 -34.03
N ASP A 527 -30.97 61.58 -34.08
CA ASP A 527 -31.13 62.48 -32.94
C ASP A 527 -29.81 62.89 -32.24
N ASN A 528 -28.66 62.70 -32.86
CA ASN A 528 -27.39 63.15 -32.29
C ASN A 528 -27.22 64.66 -32.43
N PRO A 529 -26.74 65.35 -31.39
CA PRO A 529 -26.44 66.79 -31.46
C PRO A 529 -25.31 67.05 -32.45
N VAL A 530 -25.56 67.93 -33.43
CA VAL A 530 -24.58 68.30 -34.45
C VAL A 530 -23.83 69.55 -33.99
N THR A 531 -22.55 69.37 -33.66
CA THR A 531 -21.64 70.43 -33.19
C THR A 531 -20.62 70.82 -34.26
N GLY A 532 -20.01 72.01 -34.18
CA GLY A 532 -18.92 72.40 -35.09
C GLY A 532 -19.36 72.73 -36.52
N LEU A 533 -20.66 73.01 -36.71
CA LEU A 533 -21.17 73.60 -37.94
C LEU A 533 -20.57 75.00 -38.16
N ASN A 534 -20.58 75.48 -39.40
CA ASN A 534 -20.26 76.87 -39.71
C ASN A 534 -21.46 77.51 -40.44
N PRO A 535 -22.55 77.81 -39.71
CA PRO A 535 -23.77 78.34 -40.32
C PRO A 535 -23.59 79.78 -40.79
N ASP A 536 -24.29 80.15 -41.86
CA ASP A 536 -24.46 81.54 -42.24
C ASP A 536 -25.21 82.32 -41.14
N ALA A 537 -25.02 83.65 -41.10
CA ALA A 537 -25.71 84.50 -40.15
C ALA A 537 -27.25 84.39 -40.31
N PRO A 538 -28.04 84.51 -39.22
CA PRO A 538 -29.49 84.45 -39.30
C PRO A 538 -30.04 85.49 -40.28
N SER A 539 -30.92 85.06 -41.18
CA SER A 539 -31.70 85.97 -42.02
C SER A 539 -33.08 86.18 -41.41
N LEU A 540 -33.53 87.43 -41.38
CA LEU A 540 -34.82 87.83 -40.82
C LEU A 540 -35.78 88.21 -41.95
N SER A 541 -37.07 87.87 -41.82
CA SER A 541 -38.08 88.19 -42.83
C SER A 541 -39.40 88.66 -42.18
N GLY A 542 -40.44 88.97 -42.96
CA GLY A 542 -41.69 89.48 -42.40
C GLY A 542 -41.68 90.97 -42.02
N ALA A 543 -42.81 91.45 -41.51
CA ALA A 543 -43.01 92.87 -41.23
C ALA A 543 -42.15 93.37 -40.06
N ALA A 544 -41.91 92.52 -39.06
CA ALA A 544 -41.08 92.85 -37.90
C ALA A 544 -39.56 92.77 -38.17
N ALA A 545 -39.12 92.25 -39.33
CA ALA A 545 -37.70 92.28 -39.70
C ALA A 545 -37.18 93.69 -40.03
N VAL A 546 -38.05 94.64 -40.39
CA VAL A 546 -37.65 96.00 -40.75
C VAL A 546 -37.04 96.71 -39.53
N GLY A 547 -35.76 97.05 -39.63
CA GLY A 547 -35.00 97.68 -38.54
C GLY A 547 -34.51 96.71 -37.46
N SER A 548 -34.79 95.41 -37.60
CA SER A 548 -34.26 94.35 -36.73
C SER A 548 -32.86 93.91 -37.19
N THR A 549 -32.02 93.48 -36.25
CA THR A 549 -30.69 92.92 -36.54
C THR A 549 -30.48 91.63 -35.77
N ALA A 550 -29.76 90.68 -36.35
CA ALA A 550 -29.35 89.44 -35.70
C ALA A 550 -27.83 89.39 -35.53
N SER A 551 -27.36 88.89 -34.39
CA SER A 551 -25.96 88.49 -34.23
C SER A 551 -25.67 87.23 -35.07
N GLY A 552 -24.39 86.92 -35.27
CA GLY A 552 -24.00 85.58 -35.71
C GLY A 552 -24.42 84.50 -34.70
N TRP A 553 -24.48 83.25 -35.16
CA TRP A 553 -24.71 82.11 -34.30
C TRP A 553 -23.51 81.82 -33.39
N THR A 554 -23.78 81.50 -32.13
CA THR A 554 -22.80 81.05 -31.14
C THR A 554 -23.03 79.57 -30.84
N ASP A 555 -22.03 78.72 -31.06
CA ASP A 555 -22.08 77.29 -30.71
C ASP A 555 -22.00 77.12 -29.19
N ASN A 556 -22.96 76.42 -28.60
CA ASN A 556 -22.94 76.10 -27.17
C ASN A 556 -22.20 74.80 -26.85
N GLY A 557 -21.77 74.05 -27.87
CA GLY A 557 -21.00 72.80 -27.75
C GLY A 557 -21.83 71.57 -27.42
N ASP A 558 -23.15 71.68 -27.39
CA ASP A 558 -24.10 70.60 -27.07
C ASP A 558 -25.11 70.33 -28.19
N GLY A 559 -24.85 70.86 -29.39
CA GLY A 559 -25.75 70.81 -30.54
C GLY A 559 -26.78 71.94 -30.56
N THR A 560 -26.73 72.87 -29.61
CA THR A 560 -27.52 74.09 -29.64
C THR A 560 -26.69 75.30 -30.05
N TRP A 561 -27.31 76.19 -30.82
CA TRP A 561 -26.73 77.43 -31.32
C TRP A 561 -27.62 78.60 -30.92
N THR A 562 -27.02 79.71 -30.50
CA THR A 562 -27.77 80.90 -30.07
C THR A 562 -27.43 82.13 -30.89
N ALA A 563 -28.44 82.93 -31.23
CA ALA A 563 -28.28 84.24 -31.84
C ALA A 563 -29.17 85.27 -31.15
N GLN A 564 -28.64 86.47 -30.88
CA GLN A 564 -29.40 87.58 -30.32
C GLN A 564 -30.01 88.39 -31.46
N ILE A 565 -31.32 88.58 -31.42
CA ILE A 565 -32.06 89.42 -32.37
C ILE A 565 -32.52 90.67 -31.62
N SER A 566 -32.06 91.83 -32.07
CA SER A 566 -32.57 93.14 -31.63
C SER A 566 -33.72 93.53 -32.55
N LEU A 567 -34.91 93.70 -31.99
CA LEU A 567 -36.12 93.97 -32.76
C LEU A 567 -36.25 95.46 -33.08
N GLY A 568 -36.64 95.76 -34.31
CA GLY A 568 -36.97 97.10 -34.78
C GLY A 568 -38.26 97.65 -34.16
N THR A 569 -38.75 98.75 -34.73
CA THR A 569 -39.93 99.48 -34.24
C THR A 569 -41.25 99.07 -34.89
N THR A 570 -41.23 98.09 -35.80
CA THR A 570 -42.41 97.62 -36.54
C THR A 570 -42.98 96.34 -35.91
N ALA A 571 -44.28 96.36 -35.58
CA ALA A 571 -44.98 95.15 -35.12
C ALA A 571 -45.40 94.27 -36.31
N GLY A 572 -45.34 92.94 -36.14
CA GLY A 572 -45.78 91.97 -37.14
C GLY A 572 -45.08 90.62 -36.98
N GLU A 573 -45.24 89.74 -37.97
CA GLU A 573 -44.51 88.47 -38.03
C GLU A 573 -43.02 88.72 -38.36
N LEU A 574 -42.15 87.90 -37.77
CA LEU A 574 -40.70 87.89 -37.95
C LEU A 574 -40.25 86.53 -38.50
#